data_AF-A0A949TVP4-F1
#
_entry.id   AF-A0A949TVP4-F1
#
_cell.length_a   1.000
_cell.length_b   1.000
_cell.length_c   1.000
_cell.angle_alpha   90.00
_cell.angle_beta   90.00
_cell.angle_gamma   90.00
#
_symmetry.space_group_name_H-M   'P 1'
#
loop_
_entity.id
_entity.type
_entity.pdbx_description
1 polymer ?
#
loop_
_entity_poly.entity_id
_entity_poly.type
_entity_poly.pdbx_seq_one_letter_code
_entity_poly.pdbx_strand_id
1 'polypeptide(L)' 'MTGKILDMNVTDAFISFQDGTTMDIGVSHLPPGSKVGDTVNIEPRPIRMTNDKLNNFF' A
#
# COMPACT_ATOMS: atom_id res chain seq x y z
N MET A 1 -1.94 6.87 8.69
CA MET A 1 -3.16 7.12 7.89
C MET A 1 -4.03 5.89 8.01
N THR A 2 -5.26 6.05 8.51
CA THR A 2 -6.20 4.94 8.66
C THR A 2 -7.01 4.80 7.37
N GLY A 3 -7.00 3.61 6.79
CA GLY A 3 -7.71 3.31 5.56
C GLY A 3 -8.41 1.95 5.58
N LYS A 4 -9.33 1.75 4.65
CA LYS A 4 -10.06 0.50 4.44
C LYS A 4 -9.60 -0.15 3.15
N ILE A 5 -9.29 -1.44 3.20
CA ILE A 5 -8.95 -2.22 2.01
C ILE A 5 -10.22 -2.41 1.18
N LEU A 6 -10.23 -1.86 -0.02
CA LEU A 6 -11.35 -1.96 -0.97
C LEU A 6 -11.18 -3.16 -1.90
N ASP A 7 -9.95 -3.45 -2.30
CA ASP A 7 -9.59 -4.60 -3.12
C ASP A 7 -8.15 -5.04 -2.81
N MET A 8 -7.79 -6.28 -3.12
CA MET A 8 -6.44 -6.78 -2.98
C MET A 8 -6.14 -7.94 -3.92
N ASN A 9 -4.89 -8.02 -4.35
CA ASN A 9 -4.33 -9.18 -5.00
C ASN A 9 -3.12 -9.70 -4.19
N VAL A 10 -2.28 -10.53 -4.82
CA VAL A 10 -1.12 -11.15 -4.15
C VAL A 10 -0.01 -10.14 -3.87
N THR A 11 0.11 -9.08 -4.66
CA THR A 11 1.20 -8.09 -4.57
C THR A 11 0.75 -6.79 -3.92
N ASP A 12 -0.45 -6.32 -4.22
CA ASP A 12 -0.92 -4.98 -3.88
C ASP A 12 -2.36 -4.97 -3.34
N ALA A 13 -2.66 -3.96 -2.53
CA ALA A 13 -3.97 -3.67 -1.98
C ALA A 13 -4.39 -2.24 -2.29
N PHE A 14 -5.61 -2.08 -2.77
CA PHE A 14 -6.22 -0.79 -3.04
C PHE A 14 -6.94 -0.30 -1.80
N ILE A 15 -6.46 0.79 -1.21
CA ILE A 15 -6.93 1.31 0.09
C ILE A 15 -7.57 2.68 -0.10
N SER A 16 -8.73 2.87 0.52
CA SER A 16 -9.36 4.19 0.68
C SER A 16 -9.12 4.74 2.08
N PHE A 17 -8.65 5.97 2.16
CA PHE A 17 -8.37 6.67 3.41
C PHE A 17 -9.54 7.58 3.82
N GLN A 18 -9.57 7.95 5.10
CA GLN A 18 -10.62 8.80 5.67
C GLN A 18 -10.68 10.21 5.09
N ASP A 19 -9.59 10.70 4.50
CA ASP A 19 -9.53 12.00 3.81
C ASP A 19 -10.10 11.96 2.39
N GLY A 20 -10.63 10.80 1.96
CA GLY A 20 -11.20 10.59 0.63
C GLY A 20 -10.16 10.23 -0.43
N THR A 21 -8.87 10.17 -0.09
CA THR A 21 -7.83 9.71 -1.01
C THR A 21 -7.81 8.20 -1.11
N THR A 22 -7.23 7.69 -2.19
CA THR A 22 -6.99 6.27 -2.40
C THR A 22 -5.53 6.03 -2.76
N MET A 23 -4.99 4.86 -2.39
CA MET A 23 -3.61 4.50 -2.69
C MET A 23 -3.47 2.99 -2.86
N ASP A 24 -2.60 2.61 -3.79
CA ASP A 24 -2.11 1.23 -3.91
C ASP A 24 -0.94 1.03 -2.96
N ILE A 25 -1.04 -0.01 -2.13
CA ILE A 25 -0.03 -0.36 -1.14
C ILE A 25 0.34 -1.82 -1.32
N GLY A 26 1.64 -2.09 -1.48
CA GLY A 26 2.14 -3.45 -1.54
C GLY A 26 1.77 -4.24 -0.28
N VAL A 27 1.25 -5.45 -0.44
CA VAL A 27 0.77 -6.34 0.64
C VAL A 27 1.84 -6.59 1.70
N SER A 28 3.14 -6.51 1.34
CA SER A 28 4.27 -6.59 2.28
C SER A 28 4.30 -5.50 3.35
N HIS A 29 3.61 -4.37 3.12
CA HIS A 29 3.48 -3.26 4.06
C HIS A 29 2.18 -3.33 4.89
N LEU A 30 1.34 -4.34 4.65
CA LEU A 30 0.13 -4.56 5.41
C LEU A 30 0.38 -5.51 6.59
N PRO A 31 -0.43 -5.41 7.65
CA PRO A 31 -0.46 -6.42 8.70
C PRO A 31 -0.66 -7.84 8.12
N PRO A 32 0.03 -8.85 8.65
CA PRO A 32 -0.16 -10.23 8.21
C PRO A 32 -1.63 -10.65 8.31
N GLY A 33 -2.16 -11.25 7.24
CA GLY A 33 -3.55 -11.72 7.18
C GLY A 33 -4.59 -10.63 6.94
N SER A 34 -4.18 -9.41 6.58
CA SER A 34 -5.09 -8.39 6.08
C SER A 34 -5.91 -8.88 4.89
N LYS A 35 -7.19 -8.52 4.86
CA LYS A 35 -8.14 -8.88 3.79
C LYS A 35 -9.01 -7.69 3.38
N VAL A 36 -9.65 -7.80 2.22
CA VAL A 36 -10.66 -6.83 1.77
C VAL A 36 -11.70 -6.59 2.86
N GLY A 37 -12.00 -5.31 3.11
CA GLY A 37 -12.91 -4.84 4.15
C GLY A 37 -12.24 -4.51 5.49
N ASP A 38 -11.01 -4.98 5.74
CA ASP A 38 -10.28 -4.66 6.96
C ASP A 38 -9.91 -3.16 6.99
N THR A 39 -9.88 -2.62 8.20
CA THR A 39 -9.33 -1.29 8.47
C THR A 39 -7.88 -1.44 8.89
N VAL A 40 -6.98 -0.79 8.17
CA VAL A 40 -5.54 -0.82 8.40
C VAL A 40 -5.04 0.57 8.74
N ASN A 41 -4.13 0.65 9.71
CA ASN A 41 -3.40 1.88 9.99
C ASN A 41 -2.05 1.81 9.27
N ILE A 42 -1.93 2.54 8.17
CA ILE A 42 -0.69 2.68 7.43
C ILE A 42 0.13 3.76 8.11
N GLU A 43 1.21 3.39 8.79
CA GLU A 43 2.19 4.40 9.18
C GLU A 43 2.76 5.01 7.89
N PRO A 44 2.68 6.34 7.68
CA PRO A 44 3.40 7.00 6.60
C PRO A 44 4.89 6.98 6.94
N ARG A 45 5.50 5.79 6.90
CA ARG A 45 6.94 5.70 6.81
C ARG A 45 7.28 6.30 5.46
N PRO A 46 8.31 7.18 5.36
CA PRO A 46 8.74 7.67 4.07
C PRO A 46 9.01 6.43 3.23
N ILE A 47 8.14 6.21 2.25
CA ILE A 47 8.30 5.16 1.27
C ILE A 47 9.60 5.54 0.60
N ARG A 48 10.70 4.91 1.01
CA ARG A 48 11.93 4.89 0.23
C ARG A 48 11.65 3.99 -0.98
N MET A 49 10.66 4.37 -1.78
CA MET A 49 10.73 4.19 -3.21
C MET A 49 11.88 5.10 -3.60
N THR A 50 13.11 4.60 -3.45
CA THR A 50 14.09 4.94 -4.44
C THR A 50 13.37 4.64 -5.74
N ASN A 51 13.15 5.69 -6.53
CA ASN A 51 12.92 5.52 -7.93
C ASN A 51 14.14 4.71 -8.39
N ASP A 52 14.00 3.39 -8.39
CA ASP A 52 14.96 2.49 -8.97
C ASP A 52 14.86 2.83 -10.44
N LYS A 53 15.50 3.93 -10.83
CA LYS A 53 15.96 4.15 -12.18
C LYS A 53 16.63 2.83 -12.49
N LEU A 54 16.00 2.08 -13.38
CA LEU A 54 16.58 0.90 -13.98
C LEU A 54 17.95 1.38 -14.44
N ASN A 55 18.99 1.09 -13.66
CA ASN A 55 20.34 1.49 -14.00
C ASN A 55 20.54 0.81 -15.34
N ASN A 56 20.66 1.64 -16.37
CA ASN A 56 20.78 1.22 -17.74
C ASN A 56 22.07 0.41 -17.83
N PHE A 57 21.96 -0.91 -17.59
CA PHE A 57 22.98 -1.85 -17.99
C PHE A 57 22.78 -1.97 -19.50
N PHE A 58 23.79 -1.53 -20.23
CA PHE A 58 23.93 -1.49 -21.70
C PHE A 58 23.56 -0.16 -22.38
#